data_AF-A0A161YF74-F1
#
_entry.id   AF-A0A161YF74-F1
#
_cell.length_a   1.000
_cell.length_b   1.000
_cell.length_c   1.000
_cell.angle_alpha   90.00
_cell.angle_beta   90.00
_cell.angle_gamma   90.00
#
_symmetry.space_group_name_H-M   'P 1'
#
loop_
_entity.id
_entity.type
_entity.pdbx_description
1 polymer ?
#
loop_
_entity_poly.entity_id
_entity_poly.type
_entity_poly.pdbx_seq_one_letter_code
_entity_poly.pdbx_strand_id
1 'polypeptide(L)'
;MTPLFDLLDEPTPTTRRDPSTPAWVTAFETRTGTTATLAGGRAIPSPCPTCHAWTLTGYDAPLLADTATVDPYAATPLQEAAALLLAVATYQLWGTPGRYQLTPRHIPGLRILGRHPPATQATVVIAHTCRPPLATAPLPALRPAPRYDGPPLF
;
A
#
# COMPACT_ATOMS: atom_id res chain seq x y z
N MET A 1 33.94 -38.33 21.22
CA MET A 1 33.54 -37.01 21.76
C MET A 1 33.81 -35.99 20.68
N THR A 2 32.78 -35.61 19.95
CA THR A 2 32.86 -34.63 18.85
C THR A 2 32.49 -33.26 19.44
N PRO A 3 33.27 -32.18 19.22
CA PRO A 3 32.96 -30.89 19.83
C PRO A 3 31.64 -30.32 19.29
N LEU A 4 30.85 -29.74 20.20
CA LEU A 4 29.51 -29.17 20.00
C LEU A 4 29.48 -27.92 19.10
N PHE A 5 30.62 -27.49 18.54
CA PHE A 5 30.78 -26.19 17.87
C PHE A 5 31.09 -26.28 16.36
N ASP A 6 31.06 -27.48 15.75
CA ASP A 6 31.31 -27.68 14.31
C ASP A 6 30.07 -27.55 13.41
N LEU A 7 29.00 -26.90 13.90
CA LEU A 7 27.82 -26.55 13.11
C LEU A 7 27.66 -25.02 13.09
N LEU A 8 28.68 -24.33 12.57
CA LEU A 8 28.39 -23.06 11.90
C LEU A 8 27.75 -23.44 10.57
N ASP A 9 26.42 -23.36 10.54
CA ASP A 9 25.65 -23.41 9.29
C ASP A 9 26.40 -22.57 8.25
N GLU A 10 26.81 -23.20 7.14
CA GLU A 10 27.37 -22.46 6.02
C GLU A 10 26.39 -21.33 5.68
N PRO A 11 26.84 -20.06 5.59
CA PRO A 11 25.95 -18.97 5.24
C PRO A 11 25.30 -19.36 3.92
N THR A 12 23.99 -19.58 3.94
CA THR A 12 23.22 -19.97 2.76
C THR A 12 23.58 -18.97 1.66
N PRO A 13 24.03 -19.43 0.48
CA PRO A 13 24.47 -18.52 -0.56
C PRO A 13 23.34 -17.54 -0.86
N THR A 14 23.53 -16.28 -0.47
CA THR A 14 22.57 -15.22 -0.75
C THR A 14 22.44 -15.16 -2.27
N THR A 15 21.28 -15.52 -2.79
CA THR A 15 20.97 -15.41 -4.22
C THR A 15 21.35 -14.01 -4.68
N ARG A 16 22.21 -13.95 -5.71
CA ARG A 16 22.75 -12.71 -6.25
C ARG A 16 21.58 -11.81 -6.65
N ARG A 17 21.40 -10.70 -5.93
CA ARG A 17 20.36 -9.71 -6.15
C ARG A 17 20.43 -9.23 -7.60
N ASP A 18 19.35 -9.38 -8.37
CA ASP A 18 19.24 -8.70 -9.65
C ASP A 18 19.14 -7.18 -9.38
N PRO A 19 20.10 -6.36 -9.81
CA PRO A 19 20.09 -4.93 -9.56
C PRO A 19 18.88 -4.20 -10.19
N SER A 20 18.14 -4.84 -11.09
CA SER A 20 16.89 -4.31 -11.66
C SER A 20 15.68 -4.45 -10.74
N THR A 21 15.76 -5.31 -9.70
CA THR A 21 14.65 -5.52 -8.76
C THR A 21 14.65 -4.45 -7.67
N PRO A 22 13.57 -3.66 -7.53
CA PRO A 22 13.49 -2.64 -6.48
C PRO A 22 13.69 -3.26 -5.09
N ALA A 23 14.44 -2.57 -4.21
CA ALA A 23 14.82 -3.11 -2.91
C ALA A 23 13.63 -3.54 -2.03
N TRP A 24 12.48 -2.89 -2.19
CA TRP A 24 11.25 -3.21 -1.46
C TRP A 24 10.62 -4.52 -1.89
N VAL A 25 10.80 -4.95 -3.15
CA VAL A 25 10.26 -6.23 -3.64
C VAL A 25 10.92 -7.37 -2.88
N THR A 26 12.25 -7.37 -2.79
CA THR A 26 12.98 -8.36 -2.00
C THR A 26 12.53 -8.36 -0.53
N ALA A 27 12.31 -7.18 0.06
CA ALA A 27 11.86 -7.06 1.44
C ALA A 27 10.45 -7.63 1.65
N PHE A 28 9.53 -7.36 0.72
CA PHE A 28 8.18 -7.93 0.70
C PHE A 28 8.22 -9.45 0.65
N GLU A 29 8.92 -10.00 -0.35
CA GLU A 29 8.98 -11.45 -0.58
C GLU A 29 9.64 -12.18 0.58
N THR A 30 10.71 -11.61 1.15
CA THR A 30 11.39 -12.17 2.33
C THR A 30 10.47 -12.17 3.56
N ARG A 31 9.70 -11.10 3.78
CA ARG A 31 8.85 -10.98 4.97
C ARG A 31 7.59 -11.83 4.87
N THR A 32 6.97 -11.86 3.69
CA THR A 32 5.65 -12.51 3.50
C THR A 32 5.76 -13.94 2.97
N GLY A 33 6.93 -14.35 2.47
CA GLY A 33 7.10 -15.61 1.75
C GLY A 33 6.35 -15.66 0.41
N THR A 34 5.81 -14.53 -0.06
CA THR A 34 4.95 -14.45 -1.26
C THR A 34 5.64 -13.63 -2.33
N THR A 35 5.59 -14.07 -3.59
CA THR A 35 6.12 -13.31 -4.74
C THR A 35 5.35 -12.01 -4.96
N ALA A 36 6.03 -10.92 -5.28
CA ALA A 36 5.38 -9.66 -5.56
C ALA A 36 4.65 -9.69 -6.92
N THR A 37 3.33 -9.88 -6.91
CA THR A 37 2.51 -10.02 -8.13
C THR A 37 1.85 -8.72 -8.62
N LEU A 38 1.69 -7.71 -7.76
CA LEU A 38 1.09 -6.44 -8.16
C LEU A 38 2.07 -5.63 -9.04
N ALA A 39 1.68 -5.40 -10.30
CA ALA A 39 2.50 -4.73 -11.30
C ALA A 39 2.92 -3.32 -10.85
N GLY A 40 4.21 -3.14 -10.57
CA GLY A 40 4.84 -1.82 -10.36
C GLY A 40 4.36 -1.05 -9.12
N GLY A 41 3.90 -1.74 -8.08
CA GLY A 41 3.46 -1.09 -6.83
C GLY A 41 2.13 -0.36 -6.93
N ARG A 42 1.33 -0.66 -7.96
CA ARG A 42 0.03 -0.04 -8.16
C ARG A 42 -1.03 -0.72 -7.30
N ALA A 43 -1.98 0.07 -6.81
CA ALA A 43 -3.20 -0.43 -6.23
C ALA A 43 -4.16 -0.85 -7.35
N ILE A 44 -4.62 -2.10 -7.30
CA ILE A 44 -5.48 -2.73 -8.29
C ILE A 44 -6.88 -2.89 -7.68
N PRO A 45 -7.95 -2.49 -8.39
CA PRO A 45 -9.31 -2.80 -7.98
C PRO A 45 -9.56 -4.30 -8.00
N SER A 46 -10.05 -4.85 -6.90
CA SER A 46 -10.39 -6.27 -6.78
C SER A 46 -11.54 -6.47 -5.78
N PRO A 47 -12.37 -7.50 -5.97
CA PRO A 47 -13.34 -7.88 -4.95
C PRO A 47 -12.63 -8.48 -3.73
N CYS A 48 -13.07 -8.12 -2.53
CA CYS A 48 -12.64 -8.73 -1.29
C CYS A 48 -12.95 -10.25 -1.34
N PRO A 49 -12.00 -11.13 -1.01
CA PRO A 49 -12.24 -12.58 -1.04
C PRO A 49 -13.24 -13.05 0.02
N THR A 50 -13.45 -12.27 1.08
CA THR A 50 -14.32 -12.63 2.21
C THR A 50 -15.72 -12.06 2.08
N CYS A 51 -15.86 -10.76 1.84
CA CYS A 51 -17.17 -10.09 1.80
C CYS A 51 -17.61 -9.67 0.39
N HIS A 52 -16.78 -9.89 -0.64
CA HIS A 52 -17.04 -9.55 -2.04
C HIS A 52 -17.29 -8.07 -2.35
N ALA A 53 -17.11 -7.17 -1.38
CA ALA A 53 -17.09 -5.74 -1.63
C ALA A 53 -15.92 -5.34 -2.53
N TRP A 54 -16.10 -4.32 -3.37
CA TRP A 54 -15.00 -3.76 -4.15
C TRP A 54 -13.98 -3.09 -3.23
N THR A 55 -12.71 -3.38 -3.46
CA THR A 55 -11.56 -2.83 -2.71
C THR A 55 -10.46 -2.38 -3.66
N LEU A 56 -9.49 -1.65 -3.15
CA LEU A 56 -8.21 -1.40 -3.81
C LEU A 56 -7.10 -2.12 -3.04
N THR A 57 -6.36 -3.00 -3.72
CA THR A 57 -5.22 -3.71 -3.11
C THR A 57 -3.93 -3.23 -3.75
N GLY A 58 -3.02 -2.67 -2.95
CA GLY A 58 -1.69 -2.21 -3.37
C GLY A 58 -0.63 -2.65 -2.37
N TYR A 59 0.65 -2.43 -2.68
CA TYR A 59 1.66 -2.45 -1.62
C TYR A 59 1.56 -1.16 -0.81
N ASP A 60 1.63 -1.28 0.50
CA ASP A 60 1.96 -0.12 1.31
C ASP A 60 3.41 0.31 0.99
N ALA A 61 3.71 1.60 1.16
CA ALA A 61 4.94 2.21 0.66
C ALA A 61 6.19 1.33 0.85
N PRO A 62 7.22 1.44 -0.03
CA PRO A 62 8.44 0.62 -0.06
C PRO A 62 9.13 0.32 1.29
N LEU A 63 8.85 1.12 2.32
CA LEU A 63 9.32 0.98 3.70
C LEU A 63 8.72 -0.20 4.46
N LEU A 64 7.41 -0.42 4.34
CA LEU A 64 6.74 -1.47 5.10
C LEU A 64 6.65 -2.75 4.31
N ALA A 65 6.59 -2.69 2.98
CA ALA A 65 6.61 -3.83 2.10
C ALA A 65 5.62 -4.92 2.57
N ASP A 66 4.37 -4.50 2.75
CA ASP A 66 3.20 -5.33 3.00
C ASP A 66 2.10 -4.99 1.98
N THR A 67 1.06 -5.80 1.90
CA THR A 67 -0.14 -5.50 1.12
C THR A 67 -1.15 -4.71 1.93
N ALA A 68 -1.61 -3.59 1.37
CA ALA A 68 -2.73 -2.82 1.89
C ALA A 68 -3.97 -3.08 1.03
N THR A 69 -5.07 -3.47 1.68
CA THR A 69 -6.41 -3.52 1.07
C THR A 69 -7.26 -2.43 1.69
N VAL A 70 -7.78 -1.52 0.87
CA VAL A 70 -8.51 -0.33 1.31
C VAL A 70 -9.89 -0.24 0.66
N ASP A 71 -10.82 0.41 1.36
CA ASP A 71 -12.12 0.76 0.79
C ASP A 71 -11.95 1.82 -0.32
N PRO A 72 -12.70 1.74 -1.44
CA PRO A 72 -12.56 2.64 -2.58
C PRO A 72 -13.31 3.97 -2.37
N TYR A 73 -13.25 4.52 -1.15
CA TYR A 73 -13.94 5.74 -0.75
C TYR A 73 -12.96 6.74 -0.13
N ALA A 74 -13.10 8.01 -0.50
CA ALA A 74 -12.33 9.10 0.07
C ALA A 74 -12.83 9.42 1.48
N ALA A 75 -11.92 9.44 2.44
CA ALA A 75 -12.18 9.82 3.82
C ALA A 75 -12.10 11.34 4.02
N THR A 76 -13.08 11.88 4.75
CA THR A 76 -12.99 13.22 5.34
C THR A 76 -12.06 13.23 6.55
N PRO A 77 -11.60 14.40 7.03
CA PRO A 77 -10.81 14.48 8.27
C PRO A 77 -11.49 13.84 9.48
N LEU A 78 -12.82 13.98 9.61
CA LEU A 78 -13.58 13.38 10.71
C LEU A 78 -13.57 11.84 10.61
N GLN A 79 -13.71 11.29 9.40
CA GLN A 79 -13.67 9.84 9.18
C GLN A 79 -12.26 9.25 9.36
N GLU A 80 -11.21 9.98 8.95
CA GLU A 80 -9.83 9.60 9.27
C GLU A 80 -9.63 9.56 10.79
N ALA A 81 -10.06 10.59 11.53
CA ALA A 81 -9.98 10.60 12.99
C ALA A 81 -10.75 9.44 13.65
N ALA A 82 -11.93 9.11 13.12
CA ALA A 82 -12.69 7.94 13.59
C ALA A 82 -11.92 6.63 13.35
N ALA A 83 -11.28 6.46 12.19
CA ALA A 83 -10.45 5.29 11.90
C ALA A 83 -9.27 5.17 12.89
N LEU A 84 -8.60 6.28 13.22
CA LEU A 84 -7.53 6.30 14.22
C LEU A 84 -8.01 5.84 15.60
N LEU A 85 -9.17 6.33 16.05
CA LEU A 85 -9.76 5.93 17.34
C LEU A 85 -10.16 4.45 17.37
N LEU A 86 -10.61 3.92 16.23
CA LEU A 86 -10.99 2.52 16.06
C LEU A 86 -9.80 1.61 15.77
N ALA A 87 -8.57 2.13 15.77
CA ALA A 87 -7.36 1.41 15.39
C ALA A 87 -7.50 0.72 14.02
N VAL A 88 -8.03 1.45 13.02
CA VAL A 88 -8.10 1.03 11.62
C VAL A 88 -7.06 1.81 10.83
N ALA A 89 -6.24 1.10 10.05
CA ALA A 89 -5.18 1.73 9.28
C ALA A 89 -5.73 2.71 8.22
N THR A 90 -5.00 3.80 7.98
CA THR A 90 -5.33 4.79 6.96
C THR A 90 -4.15 5.03 6.03
N TYR A 91 -4.47 5.31 4.77
CA TYR A 91 -3.49 5.46 3.71
C TYR A 91 -3.76 6.73 2.92
N GLN A 92 -2.69 7.38 2.48
CA GLN A 92 -2.75 8.38 1.45
C GLN A 92 -2.78 7.67 0.09
N LEU A 93 -3.75 8.04 -0.74
CA LEU A 93 -3.85 7.60 -2.11
C LEU A 93 -3.14 8.61 -3.02
N TRP A 94 -2.16 8.13 -3.79
CA TRP A 94 -1.40 8.93 -4.75
C TRP A 94 -1.69 8.51 -6.18
N GLY A 95 -1.40 9.40 -7.13
CA GLY A 95 -1.46 9.13 -8.55
C GLY A 95 -2.85 9.38 -9.14
N THR A 96 -3.12 8.72 -10.26
CA THR A 96 -4.36 8.84 -11.02
C THR A 96 -5.09 7.51 -11.04
N PRO A 97 -6.40 7.48 -11.33
CA PRO A 97 -7.13 6.24 -11.56
C PRO A 97 -6.37 5.27 -12.49
N GLY A 98 -6.27 4.00 -12.08
CA GLY A 98 -5.50 2.96 -12.78
C GLY A 98 -3.99 2.96 -12.52
N ARG A 99 -3.46 3.97 -11.82
CA ARG A 99 -2.06 4.09 -11.39
C ARG A 99 -1.95 4.56 -9.94
N TYR A 100 -2.90 4.14 -9.11
CA TYR A 100 -2.92 4.50 -7.71
C TYR A 100 -1.77 3.86 -6.95
N GLN A 101 -1.27 4.56 -5.94
CA GLN A 101 -0.29 4.04 -4.98
C GLN A 101 -0.76 4.38 -3.55
N LEU A 102 -0.38 3.54 -2.59
CA LEU A 102 -0.78 3.68 -1.20
C LEU A 102 0.44 4.02 -0.34
N THR A 103 0.34 5.07 0.46
CA THR A 103 1.33 5.39 1.49
C THR A 103 0.68 5.38 2.86
N PRO A 104 1.21 4.60 3.81
CA PRO A 104 0.72 4.61 5.19
C PRO A 104 0.67 6.02 5.77
N ARG A 105 -0.43 6.34 6.45
CA ARG A 105 -0.57 7.54 7.29
C ARG A 105 -0.74 7.17 8.76
N HIS A 106 -1.55 6.15 9.02
CA HIS A 106 -1.70 5.53 10.32
C HIS A 106 -1.75 4.02 10.16
N ILE A 107 -0.95 3.30 10.93
CA ILE A 107 -1.04 1.85 11.10
C ILE A 107 -1.02 1.57 12.60
N PRO A 108 -2.01 0.85 13.14
CA PRO A 108 -2.04 0.49 14.56
C PRO A 108 -0.74 -0.19 15.01
N GLY A 109 -0.18 0.27 16.13
CA GLY A 109 1.07 -0.27 16.67
C GLY A 109 2.35 0.18 15.95
N LEU A 110 2.25 0.90 14.83
CA LEU A 110 3.40 1.41 14.10
C LEU A 110 3.49 2.94 14.21
N ARG A 111 4.66 3.43 14.64
CA ARG A 111 4.96 4.85 14.62
C ARG A 111 5.46 5.26 13.23
N ILE A 112 4.61 5.91 12.45
CA ILE A 112 5.00 6.46 11.14
C ILE A 112 5.74 7.78 11.36
N LEU A 113 6.98 7.85 10.90
CA LEU A 113 7.82 9.04 10.96
C LEU A 113 7.58 9.89 9.72
N GLY A 114 6.82 10.97 9.86
CA GLY A 114 6.54 11.89 8.76
C GLY A 114 5.41 12.85 9.12
N ARG A 115 5.41 14.02 8.48
CA ARG A 115 4.22 14.90 8.48
C ARG A 115 3.45 14.60 7.20
N HIS A 116 2.21 14.16 7.37
CA HIS A 116 1.29 14.03 6.25
C HIS A 116 0.44 15.29 6.13
N PRO A 117 0.12 15.75 4.91
CA PRO A 117 -0.84 16.83 4.72
C PRO A 117 -2.20 16.41 5.31
N PRO A 118 -3.03 17.33 5.83
CA PRO A 118 -4.37 16.99 6.31
C PRO A 118 -5.23 16.35 5.20
N ALA A 119 -6.23 15.55 5.57
CA ALA A 119 -7.15 14.92 4.60
C ALA A 119 -7.96 15.92 3.75
N THR A 120 -7.97 17.21 4.09
CA THR A 120 -8.51 18.27 3.23
C THR A 120 -7.61 18.59 2.03
N GLN A 121 -6.35 18.19 2.06
CA GLN A 121 -5.32 18.49 1.05
C GLN A 121 -4.81 17.22 0.33
N ALA A 122 -5.22 16.03 0.78
CA ALA A 122 -4.83 14.76 0.18
C ALA A 122 -5.98 13.77 0.22
N THR A 123 -6.06 12.91 -0.80
CA THR A 123 -7.01 11.80 -0.81
C THR A 123 -6.58 10.76 0.21
N VAL A 124 -7.36 10.61 1.27
CA VAL A 124 -7.16 9.57 2.29
C VAL A 124 -8.16 8.45 2.06
N VAL A 125 -7.72 7.21 2.21
CA VAL A 125 -8.53 6.00 2.16
C VAL A 125 -8.31 5.18 3.42
N ILE A 126 -9.30 4.38 3.79
CA ILE A 126 -9.32 3.62 5.04
C ILE A 126 -9.16 2.13 4.72
N ALA A 127 -8.42 1.40 5.55
CA ALA A 127 -8.27 -0.05 5.40
C ALA A 127 -9.62 -0.75 5.41
N HIS A 128 -9.76 -1.73 4.51
CA HIS A 128 -10.96 -2.54 4.41
C HIS A 128 -11.06 -3.51 5.60
N THR A 129 -12.22 -3.57 6.27
CA THR A 129 -12.43 -4.44 7.46
C THR A 129 -13.60 -5.41 7.34
N CYS A 130 -14.13 -5.69 6.13
CA CYS A 130 -15.33 -6.52 5.93
C CYS A 130 -16.57 -6.07 6.74
N ARG A 131 -16.63 -4.79 7.11
CA ARG A 131 -17.76 -4.11 7.78
C ARG A 131 -18.28 -2.99 6.89
N PRO A 132 -19.45 -2.40 7.17
CA PRO A 132 -19.86 -1.18 6.48
C PRO A 132 -18.73 -0.13 6.52
N PRO A 133 -18.39 0.48 5.38
CA PRO A 133 -17.21 1.33 5.28
C PRO A 133 -17.42 2.63 6.07
N LEU A 134 -16.36 3.11 6.71
CA LEU A 134 -16.40 4.37 7.47
C LEU A 134 -16.54 5.59 6.54
N ALA A 135 -16.03 5.47 5.32
CA ALA A 135 -16.14 6.47 4.26
C ALA A 135 -17.06 5.95 3.14
N THR A 136 -17.86 6.85 2.57
CA THR A 136 -18.80 6.52 1.47
C THR A 136 -18.69 7.47 0.29
N ALA A 137 -17.93 8.56 0.43
CA ALA A 137 -17.67 9.47 -0.68
C ALA A 137 -16.81 8.72 -1.73
N PRO A 138 -17.27 8.56 -2.98
CA PRO A 138 -16.50 7.84 -3.98
C PRO A 138 -15.16 8.54 -4.21
N LEU A 139 -14.13 7.76 -4.56
CA LEU A 139 -12.89 8.34 -5.06
C LEU A 139 -13.18 9.24 -6.27
N PRO A 140 -12.47 10.36 -6.42
CA PRO A 140 -12.65 11.24 -7.56
C PRO A 140 -12.53 10.41 -8.85
N ALA A 141 -13.60 10.42 -9.64
CA ALA A 141 -13.64 9.72 -10.91
C ALA A 141 -12.51 10.24 -11.83
N LEU A 142 -12.13 9.43 -12.83
CA LEU A 142 -11.38 9.92 -13.98
C LEU A 142 -12.03 11.20 -14.49
N ARG A 143 -11.46 12.38 -14.18
CA ARG A 143 -11.41 13.38 -15.24
C ARG A 143 -10.43 12.79 -16.24
N PRO A 144 -10.86 12.47 -17.48
CA PRO A 144 -9.88 12.26 -18.53
C PRO A 144 -8.95 13.47 -18.47
N ALA A 145 -7.63 13.24 -18.42
CA ALA A 145 -6.70 14.34 -18.59
C ALA A 145 -7.15 15.08 -19.86
N PRO A 146 -7.28 16.42 -19.85
CA PRO A 146 -7.51 17.13 -21.10
C PRO A 146 -6.48 16.62 -22.09
N ARG A 147 -6.92 16.16 -23.26
CA ARG A 147 -5.99 15.81 -24.32
C ARG A 147 -5.13 17.04 -24.52
N TYR A 148 -3.85 16.90 -24.21
CA TYR A 148 -2.90 17.95 -24.52
C TYR A 148 -2.76 17.92 -26.04
N ASP A 149 -3.50 18.80 -26.72
CA ASP A 149 -3.41 19.02 -28.17
C ASP A 149 -2.25 19.98 -28.51
N GLY A 150 -1.39 20.27 -27.53
CA GLY A 150 -0.22 21.12 -27.74
C GLY A 150 0.91 20.38 -28.48
N PRO A 151 1.87 21.13 -29.05
CA PRO A 151 3.02 20.54 -29.71
C PRO A 151 3.84 19.69 -28.72
N PRO A 152 4.51 18.62 -29.19
CA PRO A 152 5.38 17.80 -28.35
C PRO A 152 6.38 18.69 -27.61
N LEU A 153 6.52 18.47 -26.31
CA LEU A 153 7.57 19.12 -25.53
C LEU A 153 8.90 18.49 -25.95
N PHE A 154 9.76 19.30 -26.55
CA PHE A 154 11.14 18.95 -26.92
C PHE A 154 12.06 19.01 -25.70
#